data_AF-A0A139N5T9-F1
#
_entry.id   AF-A0A139N5T9-F1
#
_cell.length_a   1.000
_cell.length_b   1.000
_cell.length_c   1.000
_cell.angle_alpha   90.00
_cell.angle_beta   90.00
_cell.angle_gamma   90.00
#
_symmetry.space_group_name_H-M   'P 1'
#
loop_
_entity.id
_entity.type
_entity.pdbx_description
1 polymer ?
#
loop_
_entity_poly.entity_id
_entity_poly.type
_entity_poly.pdbx_seq_one_letter_code
_entity_poly.pdbx_strand_id
1 'polypeptide(L)'
;MIKIFFGSDPAIREQLTQQLTSYSIDFQGYEEKELTEQVFLEILKRTSDFFDLLNPNLVQYKLDNRLSLKQFIHRILSDKDKYLRLPIAMVDDVVYSGVSAEDVRMFIPKEHRKIERQYLFRKLEELETGRLFWRNFDLFRHQAELRWYELIDLLFTDESNDLGELKQIKDRFFLYKKKKQIPPEKWIDKASKIFLVEREDFFKKAISDLQYL
;
A
#
# COMPACT_ATOMS: atom_id res chain seq x y z
N MET A 1 -15.82 9.56 13.83
CA MET A 1 -16.17 8.13 14.04
C MET A 1 -17.07 7.71 12.88
N ILE A 2 -16.72 6.62 12.19
CA ILE A 2 -17.42 6.20 10.97
C ILE A 2 -18.69 5.44 11.34
N LYS A 3 -19.82 5.78 10.71
CA LYS A 3 -21.06 5.00 10.82
C LYS A 3 -21.34 4.32 9.48
N ILE A 4 -21.57 3.01 9.47
CA ILE A 4 -21.81 2.25 8.24
C ILE A 4 -23.14 1.52 8.33
N PHE A 5 -24.04 1.80 7.41
CA PHE A 5 -25.31 1.09 7.25
C PHE A 5 -25.13 0.02 6.18
N PHE A 6 -25.21 -1.24 6.60
CA PHE A 6 -25.07 -2.41 5.73
C PHE A 6 -26.41 -2.81 5.11
N GLY A 7 -26.34 -3.40 3.92
CA GLY A 7 -27.47 -4.09 3.29
C GLY A 7 -27.63 -5.51 3.78
N SER A 8 -28.47 -6.29 3.11
CA SER A 8 -28.74 -7.68 3.46
C SER A 8 -27.61 -8.66 3.10
N ASP A 9 -26.64 -8.26 2.27
CA ASP A 9 -25.53 -9.12 1.84
C ASP A 9 -24.48 -9.31 2.96
N PRO A 10 -24.37 -10.52 3.56
CA PRO A 10 -23.42 -10.79 4.62
C PRO A 10 -21.97 -10.83 4.14
N ALA A 11 -21.72 -11.19 2.87
CA ALA A 11 -20.36 -11.31 2.33
C ALA A 11 -19.71 -9.93 2.20
N ILE A 12 -20.47 -8.93 1.71
CA ILE A 12 -20.02 -7.54 1.66
C ILE A 12 -19.73 -7.01 3.07
N ARG A 13 -20.61 -7.30 4.03
CA ARG A 13 -20.42 -6.89 5.43
C ARG A 13 -19.14 -7.47 6.03
N GLU A 14 -18.92 -8.77 5.83
CA GLU A 14 -17.72 -9.45 6.33
C GLU A 14 -16.45 -8.88 5.68
N GLN A 15 -16.43 -8.76 4.35
CA GLN A 15 -15.28 -8.25 3.62
C GLN A 15 -14.92 -6.82 4.03
N LEU A 16 -15.91 -5.93 4.18
CA LEU A 16 -15.70 -4.55 4.59
C LEU A 16 -15.20 -4.47 6.04
N THR A 17 -15.79 -5.27 6.94
CA THR A 17 -15.40 -5.32 8.36
C THR A 17 -13.98 -5.82 8.53
N GLN A 18 -13.60 -6.89 7.81
CA GLN A 18 -12.23 -7.42 7.84
C GLN A 18 -11.22 -6.37 7.38
N GLN A 19 -11.52 -5.60 6.33
CA GLN A 19 -10.65 -4.52 5.87
C GLN A 19 -10.56 -3.34 6.83
N LEU A 20 -11.68 -2.86 7.38
CA LEU A 20 -11.67 -1.79 8.38
C LEU A 20 -10.82 -2.19 9.59
N THR A 21 -10.94 -3.44 10.02
CA THR A 21 -10.14 -3.99 11.13
C THR A 21 -8.66 -4.10 10.78
N SER A 22 -8.30 -4.52 9.56
CA SER A 22 -6.90 -4.64 9.15
C SER A 22 -6.17 -3.30 9.11
N TYR A 23 -6.90 -2.22 8.83
CA TYR A 23 -6.39 -0.85 8.89
C TYR A 23 -6.53 -0.19 10.28
N SER A 24 -7.04 -0.91 11.29
CA SER A 24 -7.32 -0.37 12.63
C SER A 24 -8.22 0.88 12.60
N ILE A 25 -9.24 0.86 11.74
CA ILE A 25 -10.20 1.96 11.59
C ILE A 25 -11.41 1.70 12.48
N ASP A 26 -11.68 2.62 13.39
CA ASP A 26 -12.86 2.56 14.26
C ASP A 26 -14.13 2.90 13.48
N PHE A 27 -15.09 1.97 13.50
CA PHE A 27 -16.40 2.16 12.88
C PHE A 27 -17.52 1.57 13.75
N GLN A 28 -18.72 2.10 13.53
CA GLN A 28 -19.98 1.55 14.06
C GLN A 28 -20.79 1.01 12.89
N GLY A 29 -21.03 -0.30 12.90
CA GLY A 29 -21.87 -0.96 11.92
C GLY A 29 -23.33 -1.00 12.36
N TYR A 30 -24.22 -0.70 11.43
CA TYR A 30 -25.68 -0.73 11.59
C TYR A 30 -26.30 -1.66 10.56
N GLU A 31 -27.35 -2.36 10.96
CA GLU A 31 -28.14 -3.20 10.08
C GLU A 31 -29.09 -2.38 9.21
N GLU A 32 -29.56 -2.98 8.12
CA GLU A 32 -30.51 -2.37 7.19
C GLU A 32 -31.76 -1.79 7.90
N LYS A 33 -32.25 -2.50 8.93
CA LYS A 33 -33.44 -2.11 9.70
C LYS A 33 -33.24 -0.83 10.52
N GLU A 34 -32.00 -0.52 10.87
CA GLU A 34 -31.64 0.67 11.65
C GLU A 34 -31.61 1.93 10.78
N LEU A 35 -31.63 1.79 9.45
CA LEU A 35 -31.82 2.89 8.51
C LEU A 35 -33.29 3.33 8.47
N THR A 36 -33.73 3.97 9.56
CA THR A 36 -35.08 4.53 9.71
C THR A 36 -35.27 5.79 8.84
N GLU A 37 -36.52 6.25 8.70
CA GLU A 37 -36.83 7.49 7.97
C GLU A 37 -36.09 8.70 8.54
N GLN A 38 -35.98 8.79 9.86
CA GLN A 38 -35.27 9.90 10.52
C GLN A 38 -33.78 9.88 10.18
N VAL A 39 -33.15 8.71 10.24
CA VAL A 39 -31.72 8.54 9.88
C VAL A 39 -31.51 8.83 8.40
N PHE A 40 -32.40 8.33 7.54
CA PHE A 40 -32.29 8.59 6.11
C PHE A 40 -32.42 10.08 5.78
N LEU A 41 -33.35 10.80 6.42
CA LEU A 41 -33.46 12.26 6.28
C LEU A 41 -32.20 12.99 6.77
N GLU A 42 -31.53 12.48 7.80
CA GLU A 42 -30.24 13.02 8.26
C GLU A 42 -29.14 12.83 7.21
N ILE A 43 -29.08 11.65 6.57
CA ILE A 43 -28.17 11.36 5.47
C ILE A 43 -28.45 12.29 4.29
N LEU A 44 -29.72 12.47 3.92
CA LEU A 44 -30.13 13.37 2.84
C LEU A 44 -29.68 14.80 3.09
N LYS A 45 -29.77 15.30 4.33
CA LYS A 45 -29.31 16.67 4.68
C LYS A 45 -27.81 16.87 4.49
N ARG A 46 -27.02 15.81 4.62
CA ARG A 46 -25.54 15.83 4.50
C ARG A 46 -25.07 15.49 3.08
N THR A 47 -25.98 15.08 2.20
CA THR A 47 -25.65 14.70 0.82
C THR A 47 -25.98 15.87 -0.11
N SER A 48 -25.05 16.22 -1.01
CA SER A 48 -25.25 17.29 -2.00
C SER A 48 -26.21 16.88 -3.12
N ASP A 49 -26.09 15.65 -3.63
CA ASP A 49 -27.04 15.03 -4.55
C ASP A 49 -27.51 13.69 -3.97
N PHE A 50 -28.74 13.62 -3.46
CA PHE A 50 -29.25 12.39 -2.86
C PHE A 50 -29.41 11.23 -3.85
N PHE A 51 -29.46 11.52 -5.16
CA PHE A 51 -29.56 10.47 -6.15
C PHE A 51 -28.29 9.62 -6.25
N ASP A 52 -27.16 10.12 -5.74
CA ASP A 52 -25.92 9.33 -5.63
C ASP A 52 -26.09 8.14 -4.68
N LEU A 53 -26.98 8.26 -3.70
CA LEU A 53 -27.33 7.20 -2.76
C LEU A 53 -28.14 6.07 -3.41
N LEU A 54 -28.70 6.27 -4.61
CA LEU A 54 -29.63 5.35 -5.25
C LEU A 54 -28.95 4.40 -6.20
N ASN A 55 -29.48 3.18 -6.33
CA ASN A 55 -29.02 2.22 -7.33
C ASN A 55 -29.04 2.84 -8.75
N PRO A 56 -28.00 2.64 -9.59
CA PRO A 56 -27.92 3.26 -10.93
C PRO A 56 -29.17 3.09 -11.79
N ASN A 57 -29.87 1.96 -11.64
CA ASN A 57 -31.10 1.63 -12.38
C ASN A 57 -32.29 2.56 -12.04
N LEU A 58 -32.15 3.39 -11.00
CA LEU A 58 -33.19 4.27 -10.48
C LEU A 58 -32.90 5.74 -10.75
N VAL A 59 -31.79 6.05 -11.43
CA VAL A 59 -31.45 7.42 -11.85
C VAL A 59 -32.53 7.99 -12.77
N GLN A 60 -33.29 7.15 -13.48
CA GLN A 60 -34.45 7.57 -14.26
C GLN A 60 -35.51 8.36 -13.47
N TYR A 61 -35.56 8.19 -12.14
CA TYR A 61 -36.44 9.00 -11.28
C TYR A 61 -35.99 10.46 -11.13
N LYS A 62 -34.76 10.83 -11.54
CA LYS A 62 -34.30 12.24 -11.59
C LYS A 62 -35.22 13.15 -12.40
N LEU A 63 -35.93 12.59 -13.38
CA LEU A 63 -36.80 13.31 -14.31
C LEU A 63 -38.30 13.06 -14.04
N ASP A 64 -38.63 12.24 -13.04
CA ASP A 64 -40.02 11.89 -12.73
C ASP A 64 -40.62 12.86 -11.69
N ASN A 65 -41.38 13.84 -12.17
CA ASN A 65 -42.08 14.81 -11.33
C ASN A 65 -43.45 14.32 -10.81
N ARG A 66 -43.81 13.05 -11.01
CA ARG A 66 -45.13 12.52 -10.62
C ARG A 66 -45.21 12.13 -9.14
N LEU A 67 -44.07 11.87 -8.51
CA LEU A 67 -44.00 11.44 -7.11
C LEU A 67 -43.58 12.59 -6.20
N SER A 68 -44.30 12.77 -5.10
CA SER A 68 -43.82 13.67 -4.04
C SER A 68 -42.57 13.10 -3.37
N LEU A 69 -41.70 13.97 -2.84
CA LEU A 69 -40.50 13.55 -2.11
C LEU A 69 -40.82 12.57 -0.96
N LYS A 70 -41.92 12.78 -0.25
CA LYS A 70 -42.37 11.88 0.84
C LYS A 70 -42.70 10.48 0.32
N GLN A 71 -43.47 10.39 -0.77
CA GLN A 71 -43.79 9.10 -1.40
C GLN A 71 -42.53 8.41 -1.92
N PHE A 72 -41.61 9.20 -2.47
CA PHE A 72 -40.34 8.71 -2.97
C PHE A 72 -39.46 8.13 -1.85
N ILE A 73 -39.31 8.85 -0.74
CA ILE A 73 -38.58 8.37 0.45
C ILE A 73 -39.22 7.10 1.01
N HIS A 74 -40.55 7.07 1.15
CA HIS A 74 -41.24 5.88 1.64
C HIS A 74 -41.01 4.66 0.73
N ARG A 75 -41.00 4.88 -0.59
CA ARG A 75 -40.69 3.84 -1.56
C ARG A 75 -39.27 3.32 -1.41
N ILE A 76 -38.27 4.20 -1.28
CA ILE A 76 -36.88 3.80 -1.04
C ILE A 76 -36.76 2.95 0.22
N LEU A 77 -37.36 3.39 1.32
CA LEU A 77 -37.23 2.73 2.61
C LEU A 77 -38.00 1.40 2.70
N SER A 78 -38.95 1.16 1.78
CA SER A 78 -39.70 -0.10 1.72
C SER A 78 -38.85 -1.29 1.26
N ASP A 79 -37.80 -1.05 0.46
CA ASP A 79 -36.90 -2.09 -0.06
C ASP A 79 -35.50 -1.48 -0.29
N LYS A 80 -34.71 -1.38 0.79
CA LYS A 80 -33.51 -0.54 0.80
C LYS A 80 -32.41 -1.13 -0.08
N ASP A 81 -32.23 -2.45 -0.10
CA ASP A 81 -31.26 -3.12 -0.97
C ASP A 81 -31.55 -2.89 -2.46
N LYS A 82 -32.84 -2.84 -2.83
CA LYS A 82 -33.22 -2.54 -4.21
C LYS A 82 -32.98 -1.07 -4.56
N TYR A 83 -33.31 -0.16 -3.64
CA TYR A 83 -33.36 1.26 -3.95
C TYR A 83 -32.07 2.04 -3.63
N LEU A 84 -31.28 1.59 -2.66
CA LEU A 84 -30.05 2.26 -2.20
C LEU A 84 -28.80 1.51 -2.66
N ARG A 85 -27.71 2.26 -2.83
CA ARG A 85 -26.35 1.71 -2.93
C ARG A 85 -25.81 1.50 -1.51
N LEU A 86 -26.12 0.35 -0.94
CA LEU A 86 -25.52 -0.11 0.31
C LEU A 86 -24.17 -0.78 0.04
N PRO A 87 -23.20 -0.72 0.97
CA PRO A 87 -23.24 -0.03 2.27
C PRO A 87 -23.14 1.51 2.13
N ILE A 88 -23.78 2.25 3.04
CA ILE A 88 -23.65 3.71 3.15
C ILE A 88 -22.78 4.04 4.35
N ALA A 89 -21.67 4.74 4.14
CA ALA A 89 -20.79 5.22 5.20
C ALA A 89 -20.96 6.72 5.42
N MET A 90 -21.10 7.12 6.68
CA MET A 90 -21.04 8.51 7.11
C MET A 90 -19.74 8.75 7.85
N VAL A 91 -18.95 9.71 7.37
CA VAL A 91 -17.70 10.14 7.99
C VAL A 91 -17.77 11.65 8.16
N ASP A 92 -17.85 12.08 9.42
CA ASP A 92 -18.06 13.48 9.79
C ASP A 92 -19.31 14.05 9.08
N ASP A 93 -19.14 15.01 8.18
CA ASP A 93 -20.23 15.62 7.39
C ASP A 93 -20.36 15.07 5.96
N VAL A 94 -19.61 14.02 5.61
CA VAL A 94 -19.60 13.43 4.27
C VAL A 94 -20.27 12.07 4.26
N VAL A 95 -21.09 11.84 3.24
CA VAL A 95 -21.77 10.57 2.99
C VAL A 95 -21.17 9.90 1.76
N TYR A 96 -20.85 8.61 1.90
CA TYR A 96 -20.37 7.75 0.82
C TYR A 96 -21.35 6.59 0.63
N SER A 97 -21.78 6.34 -0.59
CA SER A 97 -22.70 5.25 -0.93
C SER A 97 -22.00 4.16 -1.74
N GLY A 98 -22.42 2.91 -1.56
CA GLY A 98 -21.85 1.76 -2.27
C GLY A 98 -20.40 1.50 -1.90
N VAL A 99 -20.04 1.75 -0.63
CA VAL A 99 -18.65 1.65 -0.16
C VAL A 99 -18.18 0.20 -0.26
N SER A 100 -17.15 -0.03 -1.06
CA SER A 100 -16.50 -1.33 -1.20
C SER A 100 -15.33 -1.48 -0.23
N ALA A 101 -14.80 -2.69 -0.13
CA ALA A 101 -13.58 -2.94 0.61
C ALA A 101 -12.41 -2.08 0.10
N GLU A 102 -12.27 -1.88 -1.21
CA GLU A 102 -11.17 -1.09 -1.78
C GLU A 102 -11.24 0.39 -1.37
N ASP A 103 -12.45 0.90 -1.15
CA ASP A 103 -12.69 2.29 -0.76
C ASP A 103 -12.31 2.57 0.70
N VAL A 104 -12.14 1.55 1.54
CA VAL A 104 -11.78 1.71 2.98
C VAL A 104 -10.52 2.55 3.17
N ARG A 105 -9.60 2.52 2.21
CA ARG A 105 -8.37 3.33 2.22
C ARG A 105 -8.62 4.83 2.28
N MET A 106 -9.78 5.30 1.82
CA MET A 106 -10.16 6.71 1.89
C MET A 106 -10.38 7.18 3.33
N PHE A 107 -10.74 6.26 4.22
CA PHE A 107 -10.98 6.52 5.63
C PHE A 107 -9.69 6.49 6.48
N ILE A 108 -8.56 6.06 5.91
CA ILE A 108 -7.28 6.08 6.63
C ILE A 108 -6.86 7.54 6.87
N PRO A 109 -6.59 7.93 8.13
CA PRO A 109 -6.18 9.30 8.45
C PRO A 109 -4.95 9.71 7.63
N LYS A 110 -4.89 10.99 7.24
CA LYS A 110 -3.81 11.52 6.41
C LYS A 110 -2.43 11.30 7.02
N GLU A 111 -2.31 11.38 8.35
CA GLU A 111 -1.05 11.16 9.06
C GLU A 111 -0.54 9.72 8.91
N HIS A 112 -1.42 8.72 9.06
CA HIS A 112 -1.04 7.32 8.85
C HIS A 112 -0.58 7.06 7.41
N ARG A 113 -1.30 7.61 6.42
CA ARG A 113 -0.90 7.53 5.00
C ARG A 113 0.46 8.18 4.75
N LYS A 114 0.75 9.30 5.42
CA LYS A 114 2.04 9.99 5.30
C LYS A 114 3.19 9.15 5.87
N ILE A 115 2.99 8.55 7.05
CA ILE A 115 3.99 7.66 7.69
C ILE A 115 4.25 6.44 6.82
N GLU A 116 3.20 5.77 6.34
CA GLU A 116 3.33 4.60 5.47
C GLU A 116 4.06 4.96 4.17
N ARG A 117 3.69 6.10 3.55
CA ARG A 117 4.37 6.62 2.37
C ARG A 117 5.86 6.82 2.65
N GLN A 118 6.23 7.51 3.74
CA GLN A 118 7.64 7.73 4.11
C GLN A 118 8.40 6.42 4.29
N TYR A 119 7.77 5.42 4.93
CA TYR A 119 8.36 4.09 5.09
C TYR A 119 8.59 3.38 3.75
N LEU A 120 7.63 3.45 2.83
CA LEU A 120 7.75 2.89 1.48
C LEU A 120 8.85 3.57 0.68
N PHE A 121 8.93 4.91 0.75
CA PHE A 121 10.02 5.66 0.10
C PHE A 121 11.39 5.28 0.67
N ARG A 122 11.52 5.15 2.00
CA ARG A 122 12.77 4.69 2.61
C ARG A 122 13.16 3.28 2.15
N LYS A 123 12.21 2.35 2.09
CA LYS A 123 12.45 1.00 1.54
C LYS A 123 12.88 1.02 0.08
N LEU A 124 12.26 1.91 -0.72
CA LEU A 124 12.64 2.08 -2.12
C LEU A 124 14.07 2.61 -2.23
N GLU A 125 14.43 3.63 -1.45
CA GLU A 125 15.78 4.18 -1.38
C GLU A 125 16.81 3.13 -0.95
N GLU A 126 16.50 2.30 0.06
CA GLU A 126 17.34 1.17 0.50
C GLU A 126 17.58 0.17 -0.65
N LEU A 127 16.54 -0.17 -1.41
CA LEU A 127 16.63 -1.07 -2.55
C LEU A 127 17.40 -0.46 -3.72
N GLU A 128 17.19 0.82 -4.02
CA GLU A 128 17.94 1.54 -5.06
C GLU A 128 19.42 1.63 -4.71
N THR A 129 19.74 1.95 -3.45
CA THR A 129 21.11 2.02 -2.94
C THR A 129 21.79 0.65 -3.05
N GLY A 130 21.10 -0.42 -2.67
CA GLY A 130 21.63 -1.78 -2.80
C GLY A 130 21.79 -2.22 -4.26
N ARG A 131 20.89 -1.84 -5.17
CA ARG A 131 21.06 -2.08 -6.62
C ARG A 131 22.26 -1.33 -7.17
N LEU A 132 22.42 -0.07 -6.79
CA LEU A 132 23.53 0.79 -7.19
C LEU A 132 24.87 0.19 -6.71
N PHE A 133 24.93 -0.20 -5.44
CA PHE A 133 26.06 -0.92 -4.86
C PHE A 133 26.48 -2.11 -5.72
N TRP A 134 25.57 -3.05 -5.97
CA TRP A 134 25.92 -4.27 -6.70
C TRP A 134 26.25 -4.03 -8.17
N ARG A 135 25.68 -2.98 -8.79
CA ARG A 135 26.04 -2.56 -10.14
C ARG A 135 27.48 -2.07 -10.18
N ASN A 136 27.83 -1.13 -9.29
CA ASN A 136 29.17 -0.56 -9.23
C ASN A 136 30.20 -1.60 -8.79
N PHE A 137 29.84 -2.47 -7.84
CA PHE A 137 30.66 -3.60 -7.44
C PHE A 137 31.00 -4.54 -8.62
N ASP A 138 30.00 -4.89 -9.44
CA ASP A 138 30.23 -5.71 -10.62
C ASP A 138 31.09 -4.97 -11.66
N LEU A 139 30.91 -3.66 -11.83
CA LEU A 139 31.76 -2.82 -12.69
C LEU A 139 33.22 -2.80 -12.22
N PHE A 140 33.48 -2.54 -10.94
CA PHE A 140 34.84 -2.49 -10.40
C PHE A 140 35.52 -3.87 -10.43
N ARG A 141 34.77 -4.95 -10.17
CA ARG A 141 35.27 -6.31 -10.37
C ARG A 141 35.72 -6.54 -11.81
N HIS A 142 34.93 -6.07 -12.79
CA HIS A 142 35.30 -6.18 -14.20
C HIS A 142 36.53 -5.34 -14.56
N GLN A 143 36.64 -4.12 -14.03
CA GLN A 143 37.80 -3.24 -14.25
C GLN A 143 39.08 -3.79 -13.63
N ALA A 144 38.98 -4.45 -12.48
CA ALA A 144 40.09 -5.18 -11.86
C ALA A 144 40.40 -6.53 -12.55
N GLU A 145 39.67 -6.87 -13.62
CA GLU A 145 39.80 -8.14 -14.37
C GLU A 145 39.62 -9.41 -13.52
N LEU A 146 38.95 -9.29 -12.37
CA LEU A 146 38.78 -10.39 -11.43
C LEU A 146 37.58 -11.28 -11.79
N ARG A 147 37.81 -12.59 -11.83
CA ARG A 147 36.72 -13.58 -11.87
C ARG A 147 36.10 -13.72 -10.48
N TRP A 148 34.86 -14.24 -10.43
CA TRP A 148 34.13 -14.39 -9.18
C TRP A 148 34.85 -15.26 -8.15
N TYR A 149 35.45 -16.38 -8.56
CA TYR A 149 36.16 -17.24 -7.61
C TYR A 149 37.39 -16.54 -7.01
N GLU A 150 38.14 -15.80 -7.82
CA GLU A 150 39.34 -15.05 -7.38
C GLU A 150 38.98 -13.97 -6.37
N LEU A 151 37.93 -13.19 -6.69
CA LEU A 151 37.42 -12.17 -5.78
C LEU A 151 36.93 -12.77 -4.45
N ILE A 152 36.18 -13.87 -4.53
CA ILE A 152 35.62 -14.53 -3.35
C ILE A 152 36.74 -15.07 -2.46
N ASP A 153 37.80 -15.63 -3.05
CA ASP A 153 38.94 -16.09 -2.28
C ASP A 153 39.67 -14.91 -1.63
N LEU A 154 39.93 -13.81 -2.35
CA LEU A 154 40.54 -12.58 -1.80
C LEU A 154 39.71 -11.94 -0.68
N LEU A 155 38.38 -11.89 -0.81
CA LEU A 155 37.50 -11.30 0.19
C LEU A 155 37.52 -12.09 1.51
N PHE A 156 37.63 -13.42 1.41
CA PHE A 156 37.41 -14.32 2.54
C PHE A 156 38.64 -15.14 2.95
N THR A 157 39.83 -14.84 2.41
CA THR A 157 41.08 -15.57 2.70
C THR A 157 41.34 -15.69 4.21
N ASP A 158 41.05 -14.63 4.96
CA ASP A 158 41.36 -14.52 6.39
C ASP A 158 40.13 -14.61 7.32
N GLU A 159 38.98 -15.11 6.85
CA GLU A 159 37.75 -15.10 7.66
C GLU A 159 37.61 -16.32 8.59
N SER A 160 37.98 -17.53 8.14
CA SER A 160 37.94 -18.73 8.96
C SER A 160 38.81 -19.83 8.33
N ASN A 161 39.38 -20.69 9.17
CA ASN A 161 40.09 -21.90 8.75
C ASN A 161 39.13 -23.11 8.60
N ASP A 162 37.88 -22.97 9.02
CA ASP A 162 36.85 -24.00 8.88
C ASP A 162 36.16 -23.88 7.51
N LEU A 163 36.25 -24.95 6.70
CA LEU A 163 35.69 -25.00 5.35
C LEU A 163 34.15 -24.89 5.33
N GLY A 164 33.47 -25.37 6.37
CA GLY A 164 32.03 -25.27 6.53
C GLY A 164 31.58 -23.84 6.83
N GLU A 165 32.28 -23.15 7.73
CA GLU A 165 32.03 -21.74 8.04
C GLU A 165 32.30 -20.83 6.84
N LEU A 166 33.41 -21.05 6.14
CA LEU A 166 33.73 -20.33 4.90
C LEU A 166 32.64 -20.49 3.85
N LYS A 167 32.10 -21.71 3.67
CA LYS A 167 30.98 -21.94 2.75
C LYS A 167 29.76 -21.12 3.13
N GLN A 168 29.38 -21.11 4.42
CA GLN A 168 28.24 -20.31 4.88
C GLN A 168 28.43 -18.81 4.66
N ILE A 169 29.64 -18.30 4.86
CA ILE A 169 29.99 -16.89 4.62
C ILE A 169 29.84 -16.55 3.13
N LYS A 170 30.39 -17.41 2.25
CA LYS A 170 30.27 -17.28 0.79
C LYS A 170 28.80 -17.31 0.35
N ASP A 171 28.01 -18.25 0.87
CA ASP A 171 26.57 -18.36 0.59
C ASP A 171 25.79 -17.11 1.02
N ARG A 172 26.10 -16.56 2.21
CA ARG A 172 25.52 -15.29 2.68
C ARG A 172 25.86 -14.13 1.75
N PHE A 173 27.10 -14.02 1.28
CA PHE A 173 27.50 -12.98 0.33
C PHE A 173 26.65 -13.01 -0.95
N PHE A 174 26.48 -14.19 -1.55
CA PHE A 174 25.62 -14.31 -2.74
C PHE A 174 24.14 -14.07 -2.43
N LEU A 175 23.68 -14.34 -1.20
CA LEU A 175 22.34 -13.99 -0.78
C LEU A 175 22.12 -12.47 -0.76
N TYR A 176 23.06 -11.69 -0.22
CA TYR A 176 23.01 -10.22 -0.28
C TYR A 176 22.95 -9.73 -1.73
N LYS A 177 23.79 -10.30 -2.61
CA LYS A 177 23.79 -9.98 -4.04
C LYS A 177 22.45 -10.27 -4.71
N LYS A 178 21.89 -11.47 -4.46
CA LYS A 178 20.61 -11.89 -5.03
C LYS A 178 19.46 -11.00 -4.56
N LYS A 179 19.45 -10.64 -3.28
CA LYS A 179 18.43 -9.76 -2.67
C LYS A 179 18.66 -8.26 -2.92
N LYS A 180 19.76 -7.89 -3.61
CA LYS A 180 20.18 -6.49 -3.80
C LYS A 180 20.30 -5.73 -2.48
N GLN A 181 20.73 -6.42 -1.43
CA GLN A 181 20.96 -5.83 -0.11
C GLN A 181 22.44 -5.46 0.02
N ILE A 182 22.72 -4.37 0.75
CA ILE A 182 24.09 -3.94 1.03
C ILE A 182 24.73 -4.98 1.98
N PRO A 183 25.90 -5.54 1.64
CA PRO A 183 26.59 -6.48 2.51
C PRO A 183 27.17 -5.77 3.76
N PRO A 184 27.61 -6.53 4.79
CA PRO A 184 28.27 -5.97 5.97
C PRO A 184 29.46 -5.08 5.62
N GLU A 185 29.66 -4.02 6.39
CA GLU A 185 30.69 -3.00 6.14
C GLU A 185 32.09 -3.57 5.98
N LYS A 186 32.45 -4.57 6.82
CA LYS A 186 33.72 -5.30 6.74
C LYS A 186 34.02 -5.82 5.33
N TRP A 187 33.01 -6.30 4.61
CA TRP A 187 33.18 -6.84 3.25
C TRP A 187 33.30 -5.73 2.22
N ILE A 188 32.62 -4.61 2.43
CA ILE A 188 32.73 -3.42 1.58
C ILE A 188 34.14 -2.84 1.70
N ASP A 189 34.67 -2.72 2.92
CA ASP A 189 36.00 -2.18 3.18
C ASP A 189 37.12 -3.09 2.66
N LYS A 190 36.88 -4.40 2.59
CA LYS A 190 37.79 -5.33 1.91
C LYS A 190 37.70 -5.18 0.39
N ALA A 191 36.48 -5.09 -0.15
CA ALA A 191 36.28 -4.91 -1.58
C ALA A 191 36.88 -3.59 -2.10
N SER A 192 36.76 -2.49 -1.35
CA SER A 192 37.36 -1.21 -1.69
C SER A 192 38.89 -1.32 -1.84
N LYS A 193 39.54 -2.03 -0.91
CA LYS A 193 40.98 -2.31 -0.95
C LYS A 193 41.36 -3.22 -2.13
N ILE A 194 40.57 -4.26 -2.41
CA ILE A 194 40.83 -5.18 -3.53
C ILE A 194 40.71 -4.46 -4.88
N PHE A 195 39.69 -3.61 -5.03
CA PHE A 195 39.45 -2.88 -6.28
C PHE A 195 40.21 -1.56 -6.40
N LEU A 196 40.90 -1.13 -5.34
CA LEU A 196 41.62 0.15 -5.27
C LEU A 196 40.70 1.37 -5.51
N VAL A 197 39.50 1.34 -4.94
CA VAL A 197 38.48 2.41 -5.03
C VAL A 197 38.11 2.92 -3.65
N GLU A 198 37.50 4.11 -3.57
CA GLU A 198 36.93 4.60 -2.32
C GLU A 198 35.61 3.90 -2.02
N ARG A 199 35.27 3.76 -0.74
CA ARG A 199 34.01 3.12 -0.32
C ARG A 199 32.78 3.82 -0.93
N GLU A 200 32.85 5.14 -1.07
CA GLU A 200 31.77 5.96 -1.60
C GLU A 200 31.50 5.65 -3.08
N ASP A 201 32.50 5.18 -3.83
CA ASP A 201 32.38 4.90 -5.25
C ASP A 201 31.38 3.77 -5.54
N PHE A 202 31.18 2.84 -4.60
CA PHE A 202 30.13 1.83 -4.72
C PHE A 202 28.71 2.43 -4.71
N PHE A 203 28.54 3.64 -4.17
CA PHE A 203 27.25 4.29 -3.98
C PHE A 203 27.07 5.53 -4.85
N LYS A 204 28.07 5.92 -5.67
CA LYS A 204 27.96 7.04 -6.60
C LYS A 204 27.11 6.65 -7.82
N LYS A 205 26.13 7.48 -8.17
CA LYS A 205 25.40 7.38 -9.44
C LYS A 205 26.35 7.77 -10.57
N ALA A 206 26.32 7.05 -11.69
CA ALA A 206 27.13 7.42 -12.84
C ALA A 206 26.56 8.71 -13.46
N ILE A 207 27.40 9.52 -14.11
CA ILE A 207 26.97 10.77 -14.76
C ILE A 207 25.89 10.49 -15.83
N SER A 208 25.89 9.31 -16.45
CA SER A 208 24.85 8.86 -17.39
C SER A 208 23.47 8.67 -16.75
N ASP A 209 23.40 8.42 -15.44
CA ASP A 209 22.12 8.25 -14.73
C ASP A 209 21.47 9.61 -14.39
N LEU A 210 22.21 10.73 -14.52
CA LEU A 210 21.71 12.08 -14.26
C LEU A 210 21.04 12.72 -15.49
N GLN A 211 21.16 12.10 -16.67
CA GLN A 211 20.60 12.62 -17.93
C GLN A 211 19.12 12.25 -18.17
N TYR A 212 18.52 11.47 -17.26
CA TYR A 212 17.12 11.04 -17.34
C TYR A 212 16.26 11.49 -16.14
N LEU A 213 16.73 12.51 -15.39
CA LEU A 213 15.93 13.27 -14.42
C LEU A 213 15.54 14.62 -15.02
#